data_AF-A0A1G8D4M0-F1
#
_entry.id   AF-A0A1G8D4M0-F1
#
_cell.length_a   1.000
_cell.length_b   1.000
_cell.length_c   1.000
_cell.angle_alpha   90.00
_cell.angle_beta   90.00
_cell.angle_gamma   90.00
#
_symmetry.space_group_name_H-M   'P 1'
#
loop_
_entity.id
_entity.type
_entity.pdbx_description
1 polymer ?
#
loop_
_entity_poly.entity_id
_entity_poly.type
_entity_poly.pdbx_seq_one_letter_code
_entity_poly.pdbx_strand_id
1 'polypeptide(L)'
;MNLLRMTAGALMTVGLIVPASASVAAPPVPLDYVAVGDSYAAGFGAGSYVNGCGQSPLGLPGLLDARKQIQLTFSAACSGARAANIPGGEPDVPDIPDVPEQVVGLAGTGVLGPQTDLVTVAAGGNDVDFGRIVGVCATQPIEVCQEAVDFAVFQARTTVAGDLDALYAQLDSAAPNAQIIVTGYPHLFSPEFGNAPLLSLEAQELFNAGTDALNDVIEDRAEAAGFDFVDVAKRFDKHGIGSPEPWIIFTGFTAIDDLHPTAKGYQSGYLPEVRKAID
;
A
#
# COMPACT_ATOMS: atom_id res chain seq x y z
N MET A 1 41.39 -8.07 -88.29
CA MET A 1 40.73 -8.92 -87.27
C MET A 1 41.54 -8.80 -85.99
N ASN A 2 40.92 -8.28 -84.92
CA ASN A 2 41.15 -8.57 -83.48
C ASN A 2 42.60 -8.46 -82.93
N LEU A 3 42.92 -7.73 -81.85
CA LEU A 3 42.21 -7.51 -80.58
C LEU A 3 42.78 -6.28 -79.83
N LEU A 4 41.93 -5.36 -79.36
CA LEU A 4 42.30 -4.35 -78.35
C LEU A 4 42.25 -5.00 -76.95
N ARG A 5 43.35 -4.94 -76.19
CA ARG A 5 43.38 -5.27 -74.75
C ARG A 5 43.12 -4.00 -73.93
N MET A 6 41.97 -3.93 -73.27
CA MET A 6 41.69 -2.93 -72.23
C MET A 6 42.17 -3.45 -70.87
N THR A 7 43.07 -2.71 -70.23
CA THR A 7 43.46 -2.91 -68.82
C THR A 7 42.59 -2.03 -67.93
N ALA A 8 41.71 -2.64 -67.13
CA ALA A 8 40.91 -1.96 -66.12
C ALA A 8 41.73 -1.79 -64.83
N GLY A 9 41.99 -0.54 -64.42
CA GLY A 9 42.57 -0.22 -63.12
C GLY A 9 41.48 -0.21 -62.04
N ALA A 10 41.63 -1.08 -61.04
CA ALA A 10 40.75 -1.10 -59.87
C ALA A 10 41.21 -0.04 -58.85
N LEU A 11 40.42 1.03 -58.67
CA LEU A 11 40.57 1.94 -57.53
C LEU A 11 40.01 1.25 -56.27
N MET A 12 40.88 0.92 -55.30
CA MET A 12 40.46 0.57 -53.94
C MET A 12 40.19 1.85 -53.14
N THR A 13 38.93 2.16 -52.90
CA THR A 13 38.51 3.16 -51.90
C THR A 13 38.50 2.52 -50.52
N VAL A 14 39.46 2.88 -49.66
CA VAL A 14 39.46 2.51 -48.24
C VAL A 14 38.41 3.37 -47.53
N GLY A 15 37.24 2.79 -47.27
CA GLY A 15 36.21 3.43 -46.46
C GLY A 15 36.62 3.43 -44.98
N LEU A 16 36.84 4.62 -44.42
CA LEU A 16 36.99 4.81 -42.98
C LEU A 16 35.66 4.49 -42.29
N ILE A 17 35.58 3.33 -41.64
CA ILE A 17 34.47 2.98 -40.76
C ILE A 17 34.69 3.76 -39.46
N VAL A 18 33.98 4.87 -39.31
CA VAL A 18 33.90 5.59 -38.02
C VAL A 18 33.01 4.75 -37.11
N PRO A 19 33.49 4.24 -35.95
CA PRO A 19 32.63 3.55 -35.01
C PRO A 19 31.59 4.55 -34.51
N ALA A 20 30.31 4.24 -34.72
CA ALA A 20 29.23 4.99 -34.13
C ALA A 20 29.34 4.84 -32.60
N SER A 21 29.70 5.93 -31.91
CA SER A 21 29.65 5.99 -30.46
C SER A 21 28.21 5.72 -30.03
N ALA A 22 27.94 4.55 -29.47
CA ALA A 22 26.65 4.28 -28.84
C ALA A 22 26.47 5.30 -27.70
N SER A 23 25.49 6.19 -27.81
CA SER A 23 25.14 7.06 -26.70
C SER A 23 24.59 6.16 -25.59
N VAL A 24 25.31 6.09 -24.47
CA VAL A 24 24.76 5.49 -23.26
C VAL A 24 23.60 6.40 -22.85
N ALA A 25 22.37 5.89 -22.92
CA ALA A 25 21.20 6.60 -22.43
C ALA A 25 21.42 6.92 -20.95
N ALA A 26 21.08 8.14 -20.54
CA ALA A 26 21.09 8.49 -19.12
C ALA A 26 20.18 7.50 -18.36
N PRO A 27 20.56 7.10 -17.13
CA PRO A 27 19.68 6.29 -16.32
C PRO A 27 18.33 7.02 -16.15
N PRO A 28 17.20 6.28 -16.17
CA PRO A 28 15.89 6.90 -15.96
C PRO A 28 15.89 7.63 -14.61
N VAL A 29 15.23 8.80 -14.59
CA VAL A 29 15.02 9.57 -13.37
C VAL A 29 14.05 8.76 -12.49
N PRO A 30 14.36 8.52 -11.21
CA PRO A 30 13.44 7.84 -10.29
C PRO A 30 12.15 8.63 -10.11
N LEU A 31 11.03 7.94 -9.87
CA LEU A 31 9.76 8.57 -9.49
C LEU A 31 9.85 9.18 -8.09
N ASP A 32 9.44 10.43 -7.93
CA ASP A 32 9.31 11.10 -6.64
C ASP A 32 8.08 10.57 -5.90
N TYR A 33 8.32 9.82 -4.81
CA TYR A 33 7.30 9.03 -4.12
C TYR A 33 6.99 9.55 -2.72
N VAL A 34 5.70 9.67 -2.41
CA VAL A 34 5.17 10.01 -1.08
C VAL A 34 4.26 8.89 -0.57
N ALA A 35 4.43 8.50 0.70
CA ALA A 35 3.53 7.56 1.37
C ALA A 35 2.73 8.26 2.47
N VAL A 36 1.41 8.10 2.45
CA VAL A 36 0.49 8.53 3.52
C VAL A 36 -0.37 7.36 3.93
N GLY A 37 -1.02 7.43 5.09
CA GLY A 37 -1.94 6.38 5.51
C GLY A 37 -1.79 5.96 6.97
N ASP A 38 -2.33 4.79 7.26
CA ASP A 38 -2.37 4.18 8.58
C ASP A 38 -1.15 3.29 8.90
N SER A 39 -1.32 2.38 9.88
CA SER A 39 -0.29 1.40 10.30
C SER A 39 0.13 0.45 9.18
N TYR A 40 -0.79 0.07 8.28
CA TYR A 40 -0.47 -0.81 7.16
C TYR A 40 0.40 -0.08 6.14
N ALA A 41 0.11 1.19 5.86
CA ALA A 41 0.97 2.04 5.03
C ALA A 41 2.33 2.33 5.70
N ALA A 42 2.35 2.47 7.03
CA ALA A 42 3.58 2.74 7.79
C ALA A 42 4.57 1.57 7.77
N GLY A 43 4.12 0.34 7.55
CA GLY A 43 4.96 -0.85 7.70
C GLY A 43 4.93 -1.45 9.11
N PHE A 44 3.90 -1.14 9.89
CA PHE A 44 3.74 -1.69 11.23
C PHE A 44 3.63 -3.22 11.17
N GLY A 45 4.22 -3.93 12.13
CA GLY A 45 4.41 -5.39 12.09
C GLY A 45 5.72 -5.84 11.43
N ALA A 46 6.37 -4.99 10.62
CA ALA A 46 7.63 -5.33 9.97
C ALA A 46 8.88 -5.16 10.87
N GLY A 47 8.71 -4.59 12.07
CA GLY A 47 9.80 -4.27 13.00
C GLY A 47 10.71 -3.13 12.49
N SER A 48 11.85 -2.91 13.15
CA SER A 48 12.80 -1.84 12.77
C SER A 48 12.20 -0.42 12.72
N TYR A 49 11.30 -0.11 13.65
CA TYR A 49 10.59 1.18 13.65
C TYR A 49 11.53 2.37 13.82
N VAL A 50 11.35 3.40 13.00
CA VAL A 50 12.24 4.58 12.97
C VAL A 50 11.66 5.80 13.69
N ASN A 51 10.38 5.75 14.09
CA ASN A 51 9.70 6.82 14.82
C ASN A 51 8.43 6.30 15.54
N GLY A 52 7.75 7.19 16.27
CA GLY A 52 6.53 6.88 17.02
C GLY A 52 5.30 6.55 16.15
N CYS A 53 5.36 6.81 14.85
CA CYS A 53 4.30 6.45 13.90
C CYS A 53 4.35 4.97 13.48
N GLY A 54 5.30 4.19 13.98
CA GLY A 54 5.44 2.78 13.61
C GLY A 54 5.98 2.57 12.19
N GLN A 55 6.64 3.59 11.63
CA GLN A 55 7.19 3.50 10.28
C GLN A 55 8.36 2.53 10.22
N SER A 56 8.34 1.61 9.25
CA SER A 56 9.39 0.62 9.04
C SER A 56 9.99 0.70 7.64
N PRO A 57 11.33 0.66 7.49
CA PRO A 57 11.97 0.51 6.19
C PRO A 57 11.71 -0.86 5.54
N LEU A 58 11.17 -1.82 6.30
CA LEU A 58 10.75 -3.14 5.82
C LEU A 58 9.27 -3.17 5.40
N GLY A 59 8.54 -2.07 5.59
CA GLY A 59 7.21 -1.83 5.04
C GLY A 59 7.24 -1.45 3.55
N LEU A 60 6.06 -1.30 2.96
CA LEU A 60 5.92 -0.99 1.53
C LEU A 60 6.74 0.25 1.09
N PRO A 61 6.75 1.39 1.82
CA PRO A 61 7.48 2.57 1.35
C PRO A 61 8.99 2.33 1.20
N GLY A 62 9.63 1.71 2.20
CA GLY A 62 11.06 1.39 2.15
C GLY A 62 11.39 0.30 1.13
N LEU A 63 10.47 -0.65 0.89
CA LEU A 63 10.65 -1.69 -0.12
C LEU A 63 10.56 -1.16 -1.56
N LEU A 64 9.73 -0.14 -1.80
CA LEU A 64 9.67 0.56 -3.09
C LEU A 64 10.93 1.42 -3.31
N ASP A 65 11.36 2.19 -2.30
CA ASP A 65 12.59 3.00 -2.35
C ASP A 65 13.84 2.18 -2.71
N ALA A 66 13.93 0.97 -2.15
CA ALA A 66 15.04 0.04 -2.43
C ALA A 66 15.16 -0.40 -3.91
N ARG A 67 14.15 -0.12 -4.76
CA ARG A 67 14.17 -0.45 -6.20
C ARG A 67 15.00 0.52 -7.04
N LYS A 68 15.37 1.69 -6.54
CA LYS A 68 16.15 2.72 -7.25
C LYS A 68 15.49 3.35 -8.49
N GLN A 69 14.37 2.80 -8.99
CA GLN A 69 13.48 3.49 -9.94
C GLN A 69 12.43 4.36 -9.24
N ILE A 70 12.31 4.23 -7.93
CA ILE A 70 11.40 4.99 -7.08
C ILE A 70 12.27 5.55 -5.96
N GLN A 71 12.08 6.83 -5.66
CA GLN A 71 12.75 7.52 -4.58
C GLN A 71 11.69 7.97 -3.57
N LEU A 72 11.72 7.40 -2.37
CA LEU A 72 10.85 7.83 -1.29
C LEU A 72 11.30 9.23 -0.82
N THR A 73 10.56 10.24 -1.23
CA THR A 73 10.76 11.63 -0.80
C THR A 73 10.35 11.80 0.65
N PHE A 74 9.19 11.23 1.03
CA PHE A 74 8.69 11.26 2.40
C PHE A 74 7.63 10.19 2.68
N SER A 75 7.60 9.69 3.92
CA SER A 75 6.48 8.91 4.44
C SER A 75 5.88 9.63 5.64
N ALA A 76 4.61 10.01 5.55
CA ALA A 76 3.82 10.53 6.67
C ALA A 76 2.90 9.47 7.29
N ALA A 77 2.83 8.26 6.72
CA ALA A 77 2.00 7.17 7.22
C ALA A 77 2.22 6.92 8.72
N CYS A 78 1.13 6.75 9.48
CA CYS A 78 1.18 6.70 10.93
C CYS A 78 0.19 5.69 11.51
N SER A 79 0.67 4.84 12.39
CA SER A 79 -0.17 3.85 13.08
C SER A 79 -1.32 4.52 13.83
N GLY A 80 -2.54 4.06 13.54
CA GLY A 80 -3.78 4.58 14.12
C GLY A 80 -4.46 5.70 13.31
N ALA A 81 -3.85 6.20 12.23
CA ALA A 81 -4.45 7.22 11.39
C ALA A 81 -5.73 6.74 10.70
N ARG A 82 -6.70 7.63 10.56
CA ARG A 82 -8.02 7.41 9.98
C ARG A 82 -8.19 8.14 8.65
N ALA A 83 -9.17 7.71 7.85
CA ALA A 83 -9.62 8.46 6.68
C ALA A 83 -10.41 9.71 7.09
N ALA A 84 -11.17 9.62 8.18
CA ALA A 84 -11.86 10.74 8.78
C ALA A 84 -10.86 11.80 9.26
N ASN A 85 -11.20 13.07 9.04
CA ASN A 85 -10.50 14.19 9.66
C ASN A 85 -11.14 14.45 11.02
N ILE A 86 -10.42 14.15 12.11
CA ILE A 86 -10.86 14.41 13.48
C ILE A 86 -9.97 15.53 14.06
N PRO A 87 -10.39 16.81 13.96
CA PRO A 87 -9.56 17.92 14.41
C PRO A 87 -9.23 17.81 15.90
N GLY A 88 -7.94 17.72 16.21
CA GLY A 88 -7.43 17.64 17.59
C GLY A 88 -7.39 16.22 18.18
N GLY A 89 -7.56 15.19 17.36
CA GLY A 89 -7.45 13.78 17.76
C GLY A 89 -8.62 13.30 18.64
N GLU A 90 -8.54 12.03 19.06
CA GLU A 90 -9.45 11.51 20.08
C GLU A 90 -9.00 11.93 21.49
N PRO A 91 -9.94 12.32 22.37
CA PRO A 91 -9.62 12.55 23.78
C PRO A 91 -8.90 11.34 24.39
N ASP A 92 -7.78 11.58 25.08
CA ASP A 92 -6.96 10.59 25.77
C ASP A 92 -6.13 9.62 24.88
N VAL A 93 -6.12 9.82 23.55
CA VAL A 93 -5.20 9.14 22.61
C VAL A 93 -4.05 10.12 22.27
N PRO A 94 -2.78 9.67 22.17
CA PRO A 94 -1.71 10.52 21.66
C PRO A 94 -2.11 11.14 20.30
N ASP A 95 -1.75 12.41 20.05
CA ASP A 95 -2.04 13.08 18.78
C ASP A 95 -1.44 12.28 17.60
N ILE A 96 -2.26 11.44 16.96
CA ILE A 96 -1.93 10.70 15.74
C ILE A 96 -2.47 11.54 14.59
N PRO A 97 -1.63 11.96 13.63
CA PRO A 97 -2.11 12.67 12.46
C PRO A 97 -2.92 11.71 11.57
N ASP A 98 -4.22 11.95 11.49
CA ASP A 98 -5.09 11.28 10.51
C ASP A 98 -4.64 11.62 9.08
N VAL A 99 -5.07 10.80 8.12
CA VAL A 99 -4.53 10.86 6.75
C VAL A 99 -4.80 12.23 6.09
N PRO A 100 -5.97 12.88 6.27
CA PRO A 100 -6.18 14.25 5.78
C PRO A 100 -5.15 15.26 6.32
N GLU A 101 -4.77 15.19 7.61
CA GLU A 101 -3.76 16.04 8.23
C GLU A 101 -2.36 15.77 7.67
N GLN A 102 -2.02 14.50 7.42
CA GLN A 102 -0.78 14.12 6.73
C GLN A 102 -0.71 14.81 5.36
N VAL A 103 -1.79 14.76 4.58
CA VAL A 103 -1.88 15.39 3.25
C VAL A 103 -1.77 16.91 3.34
N VAL A 104 -2.51 17.58 4.24
CA VAL A 104 -2.37 19.04 4.45
C VAL A 104 -0.94 19.42 4.80
N GLY A 105 -0.31 18.70 5.74
CA GLY A 105 1.04 18.99 6.21
C GLY A 105 2.08 18.88 5.10
N LEU A 106 2.00 17.82 4.30
CA LEU A 106 2.93 17.62 3.18
C LEU A 106 2.70 18.62 2.04
N ALA A 107 1.45 18.95 1.73
CA ALA A 107 1.12 19.98 0.75
C ALA A 107 1.62 21.36 1.19
N GLY A 108 1.43 21.71 2.46
CA GLY A 108 1.87 22.98 3.04
C GLY A 108 3.39 23.18 3.04
N THR A 109 4.16 22.08 3.02
CA THR A 109 5.63 22.12 2.89
C THR A 109 6.13 21.99 1.45
N GLY A 110 5.24 21.66 0.50
CA GLY A 110 5.56 21.42 -0.90
C GLY A 110 6.18 20.05 -1.18
N VAL A 111 6.25 19.15 -0.20
CA VAL A 111 6.73 17.77 -0.38
C VAL A 111 5.75 16.96 -1.24
N LEU A 112 4.45 17.11 -0.96
CA LEU A 112 3.37 16.63 -1.81
C LEU A 112 2.93 17.79 -2.71
N GLY A 113 3.02 17.62 -4.03
CA GLY A 113 2.77 18.71 -4.97
C GLY A 113 2.70 18.26 -6.43
N PRO A 114 2.61 19.19 -7.39
CA PRO A 114 2.56 18.87 -8.83
C PRO A 114 3.81 18.15 -9.37
N GLN A 115 4.92 18.15 -8.61
CA GLN A 115 6.14 17.40 -8.92
C GLN A 115 6.14 15.96 -8.40
N THR A 116 5.21 15.58 -7.53
CA THR A 116 5.09 14.21 -7.03
C THR A 116 4.64 13.31 -8.17
N ASP A 117 5.35 12.19 -8.38
CA ASP A 117 5.04 11.24 -9.44
C ASP A 117 4.17 10.08 -8.94
N LEU A 118 4.37 9.66 -7.69
CA LEU A 118 3.71 8.49 -7.10
C LEU A 118 3.26 8.79 -5.66
N VAL A 119 2.04 8.39 -5.33
CA VAL A 119 1.53 8.35 -3.96
C VAL A 119 0.96 6.96 -3.66
N THR A 120 1.28 6.41 -2.50
CA THR A 120 0.56 5.25 -1.96
C THR A 120 -0.22 5.65 -0.71
N VAL A 121 -1.46 5.17 -0.59
CA VAL A 121 -2.33 5.43 0.57
C VAL A 121 -3.06 4.17 1.03
N ALA A 122 -3.18 4.02 2.35
CA ALA A 122 -4.07 3.05 3.01
C ALA A 122 -4.81 3.75 4.16
N ALA A 123 -6.14 3.66 4.19
CA ALA A 123 -6.99 4.26 5.21
C ALA A 123 -8.37 3.56 5.25
N GLY A 124 -9.10 3.68 6.36
CA GLY A 124 -10.45 3.13 6.52
C GLY A 124 -10.56 2.02 7.57
N GLY A 125 -9.49 1.27 7.83
CA GLY A 125 -9.49 0.19 8.83
C GLY A 125 -9.69 0.70 10.26
N ASN A 126 -9.04 1.80 10.62
CA ASN A 126 -9.22 2.42 11.94
C ASN A 126 -10.59 3.09 12.08
N ASP A 127 -11.18 3.57 10.98
CA ASP A 127 -12.51 4.22 10.95
C ASP A 127 -13.64 3.24 11.28
N VAL A 128 -13.47 1.95 10.94
CA VAL A 128 -14.40 0.87 11.34
C VAL A 128 -14.02 0.17 12.65
N ASP A 129 -12.93 0.59 13.30
CA ASP A 129 -12.41 0.04 14.55
C ASP A 129 -12.06 -1.46 14.46
N PHE A 130 -11.22 -1.79 13.48
CA PHE A 130 -10.78 -3.16 13.17
C PHE A 130 -10.26 -3.93 14.41
N GLY A 131 -9.47 -3.25 15.25
CA GLY A 131 -8.91 -3.84 16.47
C GLY A 131 -9.98 -4.26 17.48
N ARG A 132 -11.01 -3.43 17.71
CA ARG A 132 -12.13 -3.79 18.59
C ARG A 132 -12.93 -4.96 18.05
N ILE A 133 -13.15 -5.04 16.73
CA ILE A 133 -13.90 -6.14 16.11
C ILE A 133 -13.19 -7.47 16.36
N VAL A 134 -11.87 -7.53 16.16
CA VAL A 134 -11.09 -8.75 16.48
C VAL A 134 -11.25 -9.13 17.95
N GLY A 135 -11.18 -8.16 18.87
CA GLY A 135 -11.39 -8.40 20.30
C GLY A 135 -12.80 -8.92 20.64
N VAL A 136 -13.83 -8.40 19.98
CA VAL A 136 -15.21 -8.89 20.13
C VAL A 136 -15.31 -10.32 19.63
N CYS A 137 -14.83 -10.60 18.42
CA CYS A 137 -14.89 -11.93 17.83
C CYS A 137 -14.05 -12.97 18.60
N ALA A 138 -13.00 -12.56 19.30
CA ALA A 138 -12.18 -13.44 20.12
C ALA A 138 -12.81 -13.78 21.49
N THR A 139 -13.69 -12.93 22.02
CA THR A 139 -14.14 -13.02 23.41
C THR A 139 -15.65 -13.21 23.58
N GLN A 140 -16.44 -12.90 22.55
CA GLN A 140 -17.90 -12.94 22.59
C GLN A 140 -18.47 -14.12 21.78
N PRO A 141 -19.75 -14.51 22.01
CA PRO A 141 -20.44 -15.46 21.15
C PRO A 141 -20.47 -15.02 19.68
N ILE A 142 -20.61 -15.99 18.78
CA ILE A 142 -20.51 -15.75 17.34
C ILE A 142 -21.56 -14.76 16.83
N GLU A 143 -22.75 -14.73 17.43
CA GLU A 143 -23.81 -13.79 17.08
C GLU A 143 -23.41 -12.34 17.37
N VAL A 144 -22.67 -12.10 18.45
CA VAL A 144 -22.16 -10.76 18.82
C VAL A 144 -20.99 -10.36 17.92
N CYS A 145 -20.16 -11.32 17.51
CA CYS A 145 -19.15 -11.10 16.47
C CYS A 145 -19.78 -10.68 15.14
N GLN A 146 -20.82 -11.40 14.70
CA GLN A 146 -21.57 -11.07 13.49
C GLN A 146 -22.15 -9.65 13.56
N GLU A 147 -22.83 -9.29 14.66
CA GLU A 147 -23.39 -7.95 14.84
C GLU A 147 -22.32 -6.85 14.76
N ALA A 148 -21.14 -7.09 15.33
CA ALA A 148 -20.02 -6.15 15.27
C ALA A 148 -19.48 -6.00 13.84
N VAL A 149 -19.35 -7.11 13.10
CA VAL A 149 -18.94 -7.09 11.67
C VAL A 149 -20.00 -6.38 10.82
N ASP A 150 -21.28 -6.69 10.99
CA ASP A 150 -22.37 -6.07 10.24
C ASP A 150 -22.44 -4.56 10.46
N PHE A 151 -22.24 -4.12 11.70
CA PHE A 151 -22.17 -2.70 12.03
C PHE A 151 -20.96 -2.02 11.37
N ALA A 152 -19.80 -2.68 11.37
CA ALA A 152 -18.60 -2.17 10.70
C ALA A 152 -18.79 -2.05 9.19
N VAL A 153 -19.43 -3.04 8.56
CA VAL A 153 -19.78 -3.00 7.12
C VAL A 153 -20.77 -1.88 6.82
N PHE A 154 -21.75 -1.65 7.70
CA PHE A 154 -22.65 -0.51 7.57
C PHE A 154 -21.89 0.83 7.67
N GLN A 155 -20.99 0.97 8.64
CA GLN A 155 -20.16 2.17 8.80
C GLN A 155 -19.25 2.39 7.58
N ALA A 156 -18.63 1.32 7.05
CA ALA A 156 -17.80 1.37 5.86
C ALA A 156 -18.58 1.99 4.68
N ARG A 157 -19.78 1.45 4.41
CA ARG A 157 -20.64 1.87 3.29
C ARG A 157 -21.28 3.25 3.46
N THR A 158 -21.29 3.81 4.66
CA THR A 158 -22.01 5.07 4.94
C THR A 158 -21.07 6.21 5.29
N THR A 159 -20.31 6.05 6.37
CA THR A 159 -19.45 7.11 6.92
C THR A 159 -18.09 7.09 6.23
N VAL A 160 -17.41 5.94 6.25
CA VAL A 160 -16.05 5.81 5.70
C VAL A 160 -16.01 6.10 4.21
N ALA A 161 -17.02 5.68 3.44
CA ALA A 161 -17.14 6.02 2.02
C ALA A 161 -17.06 7.54 1.77
N GLY A 162 -17.75 8.35 2.58
CA GLY A 162 -17.71 9.80 2.46
C GLY A 162 -16.39 10.43 2.91
N ASP A 163 -15.76 9.85 3.93
CA ASP A 163 -14.43 10.29 4.40
C ASP A 163 -13.34 9.99 3.37
N LEU A 164 -13.40 8.82 2.72
CA LEU A 164 -12.51 8.45 1.61
C LEU A 164 -12.71 9.37 0.40
N ASP A 165 -13.96 9.69 0.02
CA ASP A 165 -14.24 10.64 -1.05
C ASP A 165 -13.58 12.00 -0.78
N ALA A 166 -13.66 12.50 0.46
CA ALA A 166 -13.03 13.76 0.87
C ALA A 166 -11.49 13.68 0.86
N LEU A 167 -10.92 12.60 1.39
CA LEU A 167 -9.49 12.35 1.40
C LEU A 167 -8.92 12.27 -0.02
N TYR A 168 -9.60 11.54 -0.92
CA TYR A 168 -9.13 11.35 -2.29
C TYR A 168 -9.21 12.64 -3.11
N ALA A 169 -10.27 13.44 -2.95
CA ALA A 169 -10.33 14.77 -3.53
C ALA A 169 -9.20 15.70 -3.04
N GLN A 170 -8.79 15.55 -1.77
CA GLN A 170 -7.69 16.31 -1.21
C GLN A 170 -6.33 15.88 -1.80
N LEU A 171 -6.11 14.57 -1.97
CA LEU A 171 -4.92 14.02 -2.62
C LEU A 171 -4.81 14.48 -4.07
N ASP A 172 -5.90 14.38 -4.85
CA ASP A 172 -5.96 14.85 -6.24
C ASP A 172 -5.62 16.34 -6.35
N SER A 173 -6.20 17.17 -5.47
CA SER A 173 -5.90 18.60 -5.44
C SER A 173 -4.45 18.90 -5.03
N ALA A 174 -3.83 18.09 -4.17
CA ALA A 174 -2.47 18.32 -3.69
C ALA A 174 -1.42 17.87 -4.70
N ALA A 175 -1.64 16.74 -5.38
CA ALA A 175 -0.70 16.13 -6.32
C ALA A 175 -1.40 15.73 -7.63
N PRO A 176 -1.85 16.70 -8.46
CA PRO A 176 -2.71 16.45 -9.61
C PRO A 176 -2.05 15.71 -10.79
N ASN A 177 -0.74 15.47 -10.71
CA ASN A 177 0.01 14.73 -11.72
C ASN A 177 0.51 13.37 -11.20
N ALA A 178 0.32 13.06 -9.92
CA ALA A 178 0.80 11.83 -9.33
C ALA A 178 -0.12 10.66 -9.71
N GLN A 179 0.48 9.50 -9.98
CA GLN A 179 -0.26 8.25 -9.88
C GLN A 179 -0.57 7.98 -8.40
N ILE A 180 -1.84 7.86 -8.05
CA ILE A 180 -2.27 7.57 -6.68
C ILE A 180 -2.73 6.12 -6.62
N ILE A 181 -2.03 5.32 -5.81
CA ILE A 181 -2.30 3.91 -5.58
C ILE A 181 -2.89 3.75 -4.17
N VAL A 182 -4.13 3.28 -4.12
CA VAL A 182 -4.84 2.94 -2.89
C VAL A 182 -4.69 1.45 -2.64
N THR A 183 -4.15 1.05 -1.48
CA THR A 183 -4.07 -0.38 -1.12
C THR A 183 -5.22 -0.79 -0.22
N GLY A 184 -5.81 -1.95 -0.49
CA GLY A 184 -6.70 -2.63 0.46
C GLY A 184 -5.95 -3.24 1.64
N TYR A 185 -6.70 -3.94 2.49
CA TYR A 185 -6.20 -4.71 3.63
C TYR A 185 -6.19 -6.22 3.33
N PRO A 186 -5.22 -6.99 3.85
CA PRO A 186 -5.19 -8.42 3.68
C PRO A 186 -6.19 -9.12 4.59
N HIS A 187 -6.54 -10.35 4.26
CA HIS A 187 -7.16 -11.24 5.23
C HIS A 187 -6.21 -11.52 6.38
N LEU A 188 -6.68 -11.34 7.62
CA LEU A 188 -5.90 -11.64 8.80
C LEU A 188 -5.78 -13.14 9.07
N PHE A 189 -6.75 -13.92 8.65
CA PHE A 189 -6.88 -15.33 9.01
C PHE A 189 -6.88 -16.23 7.77
N SER A 190 -6.47 -17.48 7.95
CA SER A 190 -6.55 -18.52 6.92
C SER A 190 -7.44 -19.68 7.40
N PRO A 191 -8.78 -19.53 7.28
CA PRO A 191 -9.78 -20.53 7.69
C PRO A 191 -9.51 -21.95 7.19
N GLU A 192 -8.86 -22.09 6.04
CA GLU A 192 -8.52 -23.38 5.43
C GLU A 192 -7.58 -24.25 6.28
N PHE A 193 -6.93 -23.69 7.30
CA PHE A 193 -6.13 -24.43 8.29
C PHE A 193 -6.88 -24.76 9.59
N GLY A 194 -8.18 -24.43 9.68
CA GLY A 194 -9.03 -24.70 10.83
C GLY A 194 -9.03 -23.57 11.86
N ASN A 195 -9.21 -23.92 13.14
CA ASN A 195 -9.23 -22.93 14.21
C ASN A 195 -7.85 -22.27 14.38
N ALA A 196 -7.82 -20.94 14.39
CA ALA A 196 -6.64 -20.16 14.73
C ALA A 196 -6.52 -19.99 16.26
N PRO A 197 -5.34 -19.61 16.79
CA PRO A 197 -5.16 -19.34 18.21
C PRO A 197 -6.03 -18.21 18.77
N LEU A 198 -6.55 -17.32 17.90
CA LEU A 198 -7.30 -16.13 18.28
C LEU A 198 -8.81 -16.29 18.08
N LEU A 199 -9.24 -16.79 16.92
CA LEU A 199 -10.64 -16.87 16.51
C LEU A 199 -11.06 -18.30 16.16
N SER A 200 -12.33 -18.64 16.42
CA SER A 200 -12.95 -19.86 15.88
C SER A 200 -12.98 -19.81 14.35
N LEU A 201 -13.10 -20.96 13.69
CA LEU A 201 -13.22 -21.01 12.22
C LEU A 201 -14.31 -20.08 11.69
N GLU A 202 -15.51 -20.14 12.27
CA GLU A 202 -16.64 -19.30 11.86
C GLU A 202 -16.35 -17.80 12.06
N ALA A 203 -15.74 -17.42 13.19
CA ALA A 203 -15.36 -16.02 13.43
C ALA A 203 -14.27 -15.52 12.47
N GLN A 204 -13.34 -16.40 12.05
CA GLN A 204 -12.35 -16.06 11.02
C GLN A 204 -13.02 -15.77 9.67
N GLU A 205 -13.98 -16.61 9.26
CA GLU A 205 -14.72 -16.43 8.01
C GLU A 205 -15.55 -15.13 8.03
N LEU A 206 -16.22 -14.83 9.15
CA LEU A 206 -16.96 -13.57 9.31
C LEU A 206 -16.03 -12.35 9.26
N PHE A 207 -14.89 -12.44 9.93
CA PHE A 207 -13.94 -11.33 9.96
C PHE A 207 -13.34 -11.04 8.58
N ASN A 208 -12.92 -12.08 7.85
CA ASN A 208 -12.41 -11.94 6.49
C ASN A 208 -13.50 -11.39 5.55
N ALA A 209 -14.76 -11.83 5.66
CA ALA A 209 -15.87 -11.27 4.88
C ALA A 209 -16.13 -9.77 5.19
N GLY A 210 -15.95 -9.35 6.43
CA GLY A 210 -15.97 -7.93 6.80
C GLY A 210 -14.81 -7.14 6.19
N THR A 211 -13.63 -7.75 6.11
CA THR A 211 -12.46 -7.17 5.44
C THR A 211 -12.72 -6.99 3.93
N ASP A 212 -13.32 -7.99 3.29
CA ASP A 212 -13.74 -7.90 1.88
C ASP A 212 -14.70 -6.75 1.66
N ALA A 213 -15.74 -6.64 2.50
CA ALA A 213 -16.73 -5.57 2.38
C ALA A 213 -16.14 -4.16 2.62
N LEU A 214 -15.08 -4.02 3.44
CA LEU A 214 -14.34 -2.76 3.57
C LEU A 214 -13.50 -2.49 2.31
N ASN A 215 -12.79 -3.49 1.80
CA ASN A 215 -12.00 -3.37 0.57
C ASN A 215 -12.87 -3.00 -0.62
N ASP A 216 -14.07 -3.58 -0.76
CA ASP A 216 -15.04 -3.23 -1.81
C ASP A 216 -15.37 -1.72 -1.78
N VAL A 217 -15.57 -1.16 -0.57
CA VAL A 217 -15.82 0.29 -0.42
C VAL A 217 -14.60 1.09 -0.81
N ILE A 218 -13.40 0.68 -0.38
CA ILE A 218 -12.15 1.38 -0.69
C ILE A 218 -11.89 1.38 -2.19
N GLU A 219 -12.07 0.23 -2.86
CA GLU A 219 -11.99 0.06 -4.32
C GLU A 219 -12.98 0.98 -5.02
N ASP A 220 -14.27 0.88 -4.67
CA ASP A 220 -15.34 1.70 -5.24
C ASP A 220 -15.04 3.20 -5.15
N ARG A 221 -14.48 3.66 -4.02
CA ARG A 221 -14.15 5.08 -3.82
C ARG A 221 -12.88 5.49 -4.57
N ALA A 222 -11.87 4.62 -4.61
CA ALA A 222 -10.62 4.87 -5.34
C ALA A 222 -10.89 5.00 -6.85
N GLU A 223 -11.63 4.05 -7.42
CA GLU A 223 -12.02 4.08 -8.83
C GLU A 223 -12.87 5.31 -9.17
N ALA A 224 -13.80 5.70 -8.28
CA ALA A 224 -14.60 6.90 -8.47
C ALA A 224 -13.77 8.20 -8.49
N ALA A 225 -12.63 8.22 -7.78
CA ALA A 225 -11.66 9.30 -7.80
C ALA A 225 -10.68 9.22 -9.00
N GLY A 226 -10.71 8.12 -9.77
CA GLY A 226 -9.78 7.87 -10.87
C GLY A 226 -8.40 7.36 -10.41
N PHE A 227 -8.33 6.80 -9.21
CA PHE A 227 -7.10 6.23 -8.63
C PHE A 227 -7.03 4.72 -8.86
N ASP A 228 -5.81 4.17 -8.76
CA ASP A 228 -5.60 2.73 -8.86
C ASP A 228 -5.86 2.07 -7.51
N PHE A 229 -6.76 1.09 -7.46
CA PHE A 229 -6.90 0.21 -6.31
C PHE A 229 -6.04 -1.04 -6.44
N VAL A 230 -5.36 -1.44 -5.36
CA VAL A 230 -4.58 -2.67 -5.29
C VAL A 230 -5.14 -3.56 -4.19
N ASP A 231 -5.81 -4.64 -4.62
CA ASP A 231 -6.19 -5.76 -3.76
C ASP A 231 -4.94 -6.57 -3.36
N VAL A 232 -4.68 -6.62 -2.06
CA VAL A 232 -3.61 -7.44 -1.47
C VAL A 232 -4.13 -8.72 -0.82
N ALA A 233 -5.44 -8.85 -0.59
CA ALA A 233 -6.04 -9.95 0.18
C ALA A 233 -5.72 -11.31 -0.41
N LYS A 234 -5.93 -11.47 -1.71
CA LYS A 234 -5.63 -12.72 -2.43
C LYS A 234 -4.18 -13.18 -2.31
N ARG A 235 -3.24 -12.24 -2.14
CA ARG A 235 -1.82 -12.56 -2.00
C ARG A 235 -1.50 -13.12 -0.62
N PHE A 236 -2.34 -12.85 0.37
CA PHE A 236 -2.26 -13.35 1.74
C PHE A 236 -3.05 -14.64 1.98
N ASP A 237 -3.75 -15.16 0.95
CA ASP A 237 -4.33 -16.52 0.99
C ASP A 237 -3.28 -17.51 1.51
N LYS A 238 -3.68 -18.35 2.48
CA LYS A 238 -2.83 -19.32 3.18
C LYS A 238 -1.68 -18.75 4.02
N HIS A 239 -1.65 -17.44 4.23
CA HIS A 239 -0.63 -16.74 5.01
C HIS A 239 -1.22 -15.90 6.16
N GLY A 240 -2.48 -16.11 6.53
CA GLY A 240 -3.09 -15.51 7.71
C GLY A 240 -2.64 -16.18 9.02
N ILE A 241 -3.08 -15.64 10.14
CA ILE A 241 -2.91 -16.19 11.49
C ILE A 241 -3.48 -17.61 11.52
N GLY A 242 -2.72 -18.54 12.10
CA GLY A 242 -3.06 -19.97 12.15
C GLY A 242 -2.51 -20.79 10.97
N SER A 243 -1.99 -20.15 9.93
CA SER A 243 -1.28 -20.85 8.84
C SER A 243 0.11 -21.36 9.26
N PRO A 244 0.71 -22.31 8.52
CA PRO A 244 2.08 -22.78 8.78
C PRO A 244 3.18 -21.73 8.54
N GLU A 245 2.93 -20.74 7.69
CA GLU A 245 3.85 -19.63 7.39
C GLU A 245 3.06 -18.30 7.39
N PRO A 246 2.68 -17.80 8.58
CA PRO A 246 1.86 -16.61 8.67
C PRO A 246 2.67 -15.37 8.28
N TRP A 247 2.06 -14.53 7.44
CA TRP A 247 2.54 -13.21 7.09
C TRP A 247 1.91 -12.12 7.93
N ILE A 248 1.00 -12.47 8.83
CA ILE A 248 0.42 -11.60 9.85
C ILE A 248 1.03 -11.96 11.20
N ILE A 249 1.55 -10.97 11.92
CA ILE A 249 2.09 -11.19 13.26
C ILE A 249 0.95 -11.35 14.28
N PHE A 250 1.04 -12.38 15.12
CA PHE A 250 0.17 -12.55 16.27
C PHE A 250 0.92 -13.25 17.40
N THR A 251 1.00 -12.57 18.54
CA THR A 251 1.78 -12.98 19.72
C THR A 251 0.91 -13.08 20.97
N GLY A 252 -0.42 -13.12 20.79
CA GLY A 252 -1.37 -13.12 21.90
C GLY A 252 -1.52 -11.74 22.56
N PHE A 253 -1.42 -10.67 21.77
CA PHE A 253 -1.42 -9.27 22.19
C PHE A 253 -0.29 -8.90 23.14
N THR A 254 0.87 -9.57 23.01
CA THR A 254 2.08 -9.21 23.75
C THR A 254 2.98 -8.25 22.98
N ALA A 255 2.83 -8.19 21.66
CA ALA A 255 3.44 -7.21 20.79
C ALA A 255 2.42 -6.12 20.40
N ILE A 256 2.89 -4.88 20.31
CA ILE A 256 2.06 -3.71 19.98
C ILE A 256 1.57 -3.72 18.53
N ASP A 257 2.25 -4.50 17.68
CA ASP A 257 2.07 -4.59 16.25
C ASP A 257 1.35 -5.87 15.82
N ASP A 258 0.77 -6.61 16.78
CA ASP A 258 -0.12 -7.73 16.50
C ASP A 258 -1.20 -7.33 15.48
N LEU A 259 -1.63 -8.32 14.68
CA LEU A 259 -2.61 -8.19 13.59
C LEU A 259 -2.10 -7.46 12.34
N HIS A 260 -0.81 -7.16 12.24
CA HIS A 260 -0.24 -6.46 11.08
C HIS A 260 0.63 -7.37 10.20
N PRO A 261 0.96 -6.97 8.96
CA PRO A 261 1.86 -7.73 8.13
C PRO A 261 3.29 -7.74 8.70
N THR A 262 3.89 -8.93 8.71
CA THR A 262 5.33 -9.10 8.95
C THR A 262 6.14 -8.48 7.81
N ALA A 263 7.46 -8.34 7.99
CA ALA A 263 8.37 -7.96 6.90
C ALA A 263 8.23 -8.87 5.66
N LYS A 264 7.94 -10.17 5.87
CA LYS A 264 7.67 -11.13 4.80
C LYS A 264 6.35 -10.84 4.08
N GLY A 265 5.31 -10.47 4.83
CA GLY A 265 4.01 -10.04 4.32
C GLY A 265 4.10 -8.78 3.46
N TYR A 266 4.87 -7.77 3.88
CA TYR A 266 5.13 -6.62 3.03
C TYR A 266 5.93 -6.97 1.77
N GLN A 267 7.00 -7.76 1.93
CA GLN A 267 7.87 -8.13 0.81
C GLN A 267 7.19 -9.02 -0.24
N SER A 268 6.33 -9.94 0.20
CA SER A 268 5.77 -11.01 -0.66
C SER A 268 4.29 -10.80 -0.98
N GLY A 269 3.58 -10.10 -0.09
CA GLY A 269 2.19 -9.70 -0.19
C GLY A 269 2.02 -8.36 -0.92
N TYR A 270 2.35 -7.27 -0.24
CA TYR A 270 2.12 -5.91 -0.74
C TYR A 270 2.99 -5.54 -1.95
N LEU A 271 4.31 -5.66 -1.82
CA LEU A 271 5.26 -5.13 -2.80
C LEU A 271 5.03 -5.67 -4.22
N PRO A 272 4.76 -6.98 -4.46
CA PRO A 272 4.56 -7.48 -5.81
C PRO A 272 3.26 -6.98 -6.46
N GLU A 273 2.20 -6.75 -5.69
CA GLU A 273 0.92 -6.29 -6.23
C GLU A 273 0.98 -4.79 -6.55
N VAL A 274 1.49 -3.97 -5.64
CA VAL A 274 1.66 -2.52 -5.87
C VAL A 274 2.61 -2.26 -7.05
N ARG A 275 3.69 -3.03 -7.18
CA ARG A 275 4.62 -2.88 -8.32
C ARG A 275 4.02 -3.22 -9.67
N LYS A 276 2.90 -3.95 -9.75
CA LYS A 276 2.21 -4.19 -11.02
C LYS A 276 1.36 -3.01 -11.44
N ALA A 277 0.91 -2.21 -10.48
CA ALA A 277 0.08 -1.03 -10.72
C ALA A 277 0.92 0.20 -11.11
N ILE A 278 2.18 0.30 -10.66
CA ILE A 278 3.06 1.41 -11.03
C ILE A 278 3.41 1.36 -12.53
N ASP A 279 3.14 2.48 -13.22
CA ASP A 279 3.36 2.67 -14.67
C ASP A 279 4.85 2.83 -15.09
#